data_AF-A0A8K0RS85-F1
#
_entry.id   AF-A0A8K0RS85-F1
#
_cell.length_a   1.000
_cell.length_b   1.000
_cell.length_c   1.000
_cell.angle_alpha   90.00
_cell.angle_beta   90.00
_cell.angle_gamma   90.00
#
_symmetry.space_group_name_H-M   'P 1'
#
loop_
_entity.id
_entity.type
_entity.pdbx_description
1 polymer ?
#
loop_
_entity_poly.entity_id
_entity_poly.type
_entity_poly.pdbx_seq_one_letter_code
_entity_poly.pdbx_strand_id
1 'polypeptide(L)'
;MGAGCLTKPAHCFLKSGVSAVHFYNMRRFVADIQGEIVYAERRSEVIGKVSASSFSPIDDSPSLSSPAEVTRYSAVMSAPIEVLFADENGITVTPSNQTMREPREPPGAPRIPNRATRRIQSFPPKVGKEELWGSWETNRLDQSLRGLLYTGGLQASRGSFKGTCPVCGATDIAMAWLFRYPLSGPYRSPSPGTSTQGFPLPGSRTRLAFPLAMGHFPETSGVLASLPSASTPIPGRSPSSELPTLVCDPCSVMFAREGPLSFGIIAALPMVRFSENRGTVLGILAGAFEKGFAEGDLSQVFLSVLVSATAESSAGTPRFQPTPAPSEMDFDITATMAAAAAAATFRAAVEWTVRDFLYSVTTLCELTESFSLPSDNPAPVWPVATVLAGSFEELDSFGGGDEKSQGLVAPLLRYPLPGFLSILKAAPMLNVGVDLRRRAAFRRLLYLVCEELAKAAEQVPHSQSVADLFGGLLERPLSTSPDHKDAKWEPCVSVSIPSLRAHSLLSAASYEMMSRAEEFRYLEDPACVWLQPALALFLHGLFSHVSRIPWVSAPETYQAMTRMDVVWNALLRPEGVSEDDVRSILPLM
;
A
#
# COMPACT_ATOMS: atom_id res chain seq x y z
N MET A 1 56.43 -29.73 14.15
CA MET A 1 55.68 -28.83 13.24
C MET A 1 54.21 -29.13 13.40
N GLY A 2 53.33 -28.12 13.33
CA GLY A 2 51.89 -28.30 13.56
C GLY A 2 51.26 -27.18 14.40
N ALA A 3 51.43 -25.92 14.00
CA ALA A 3 50.77 -24.80 14.67
C ALA A 3 49.30 -24.75 14.23
N GLY A 4 48.37 -25.04 15.15
CA GLY A 4 46.94 -24.97 14.89
C GLY A 4 46.47 -23.52 14.72
N CYS A 5 46.09 -23.15 13.50
CA CYS A 5 45.56 -21.81 13.22
C CYS A 5 44.07 -21.75 13.61
N LEU A 6 43.78 -21.25 14.80
CA LEU A 6 42.41 -20.99 15.28
C LEU A 6 41.77 -19.88 14.44
N THR A 7 40.94 -20.27 13.47
CA THR A 7 40.12 -19.35 12.68
C THR A 7 39.05 -18.69 13.56
N LYS A 8 39.26 -17.42 13.89
CA LYS A 8 38.23 -16.60 14.55
C LYS A 8 36.99 -16.48 13.64
N PRO A 9 35.76 -16.50 14.20
CA PRO A 9 34.54 -16.44 13.39
C PRO A 9 34.43 -15.13 12.62
N ALA A 10 34.02 -15.20 11.35
CA ALA A 10 33.95 -14.08 10.41
C ALA A 10 33.10 -12.90 10.90
N HIS A 11 32.10 -13.15 11.76
CA HIS A 11 31.28 -12.13 12.40
C HIS A 11 32.08 -11.06 13.17
N CYS A 12 33.22 -11.41 13.78
CA CYS A 12 34.04 -10.45 14.52
C CYS A 12 34.77 -9.47 13.58
N PHE A 13 35.25 -9.95 12.43
CA PHE A 13 35.92 -9.09 11.44
C PHE A 13 34.96 -8.08 10.80
N LEU A 14 33.71 -8.51 10.53
CA LEU A 14 32.66 -7.59 10.08
C LEU A 14 32.38 -6.50 11.12
N LYS A 15 32.21 -6.85 12.40
CA LYS A 15 31.99 -5.84 13.46
C LYS A 15 33.16 -4.85 13.59
N SER A 16 34.41 -5.31 13.63
CA SER A 16 35.57 -4.40 13.75
C SER A 16 35.82 -3.57 12.49
N GLY A 17 35.61 -4.15 11.30
CA GLY A 17 35.75 -3.45 10.02
C GLY A 17 34.67 -2.38 9.86
N VAL A 18 33.40 -2.72 10.10
CA VAL A 18 32.29 -1.77 10.09
C VAL A 18 32.51 -0.66 11.12
N SER A 19 33.03 -0.96 12.32
CA SER A 19 33.38 0.05 13.33
C SER A 19 34.42 1.06 12.83
N ALA A 20 35.52 0.60 12.24
CA ALA A 20 36.59 1.48 11.74
C ALA A 20 36.15 2.29 10.52
N VAL A 21 35.44 1.67 9.57
CA VAL A 21 34.86 2.32 8.39
C VAL A 21 33.79 3.34 8.81
N HIS A 22 32.96 3.02 9.80
CA HIS A 22 31.99 3.93 10.39
C HIS A 22 32.67 5.17 10.98
N PHE A 23 33.72 5.00 11.81
CA PHE A 23 34.45 6.15 12.39
C PHE A 23 35.14 7.02 11.34
N TYR A 24 35.67 6.42 10.27
CA TYR A 24 36.23 7.17 9.14
C TYR A 24 35.16 7.95 8.38
N ASN A 25 34.03 7.30 8.05
CA ASN A 25 32.90 7.92 7.37
C ASN A 25 32.26 9.02 8.22
N MET A 26 32.21 8.84 9.55
CA MET A 26 31.79 9.84 10.54
C MET A 26 32.58 11.13 10.40
N ARG A 27 33.91 11.01 10.44
CA ARG A 27 34.84 12.13 10.44
C ARG A 27 34.76 12.90 9.12
N ARG A 28 34.52 12.19 8.02
CA ARG A 28 34.31 12.78 6.69
C ARG A 28 32.96 13.49 6.58
N PHE A 29 31.86 12.83 6.96
CA PHE A 29 30.51 13.43 6.94
C PHE A 29 30.45 14.73 7.76
N VAL A 30 31.06 14.77 8.95
CA VAL A 30 31.15 16.00 9.75
C VAL A 30 31.90 17.10 9.03
N ALA A 31 33.03 16.78 8.37
CA ALA A 31 33.81 17.76 7.61
C ALA A 31 33.04 18.29 6.39
N ASP A 32 32.33 17.42 5.68
CA ASP A 32 31.52 17.76 4.51
C ASP A 32 30.35 18.69 4.91
N ILE A 33 29.57 18.34 5.95
CA ILE A 33 28.48 19.18 6.49
C ILE A 33 28.98 20.52 7.04
N GLN A 34 30.12 20.54 7.74
CA GLN A 34 30.72 21.79 8.20
C GLN A 34 31.19 22.67 7.02
N GLY A 35 31.64 22.06 5.93
CA GLY A 35 31.93 22.76 4.67
C GLY A 35 30.69 23.40 4.04
N GLU A 36 29.56 22.68 3.98
CA GLU A 36 28.30 23.21 3.44
C GLU A 36 27.73 24.36 4.29
N ILE A 37 27.79 24.26 5.63
CA ILE A 37 27.36 25.34 6.53
C ILE A 37 28.20 26.60 6.28
N VAL A 38 29.53 26.49 6.28
CA VAL A 38 30.43 27.63 6.00
C VAL A 38 30.20 28.21 4.60
N TYR A 39 29.86 27.38 3.61
CA TYR A 39 29.50 27.84 2.27
C TYR A 39 28.15 28.60 2.26
N ALA A 40 27.14 28.11 2.97
CA ALA A 40 25.83 28.75 3.09
C ALA A 40 25.91 30.09 3.85
N GLU A 41 26.71 30.16 4.92
CA GLU A 41 27.01 31.40 5.64
C GLU A 41 27.69 32.42 4.72
N ARG A 42 28.76 32.03 4.01
CA ARG A 42 29.44 32.91 3.03
C ARG A 42 28.51 33.39 1.92
N ARG A 43 27.65 32.51 1.40
CA ARG A 43 26.66 32.88 0.38
C ARG A 43 25.66 33.91 0.93
N SER A 44 25.22 33.74 2.17
CA SER A 44 24.32 34.67 2.86
C SER A 44 25.01 36.02 3.12
N GLU A 45 26.29 36.01 3.49
CA GLU A 45 27.12 37.22 3.64
C GLU A 45 27.27 37.99 2.30
N VAL A 46 27.50 37.27 1.19
CA VAL A 46 27.57 37.87 -0.16
C VAL A 46 26.23 38.47 -0.56
N ILE A 47 25.11 37.77 -0.35
CA ILE A 47 23.76 38.28 -0.64
C ILE A 47 23.46 39.54 0.21
N GLY A 48 23.81 39.51 1.50
CA GLY A 48 23.68 40.66 2.40
C GLY A 48 24.50 41.86 1.96
N LYS A 49 25.76 41.65 1.54
CA LYS A 49 26.62 42.71 0.99
C LYS A 49 26.07 43.31 -0.30
N VAL A 50 25.59 42.47 -1.23
CA VAL A 50 24.99 42.94 -2.49
C VAL A 50 23.71 43.73 -2.21
N SER A 51 22.86 43.27 -1.29
CA SER A 51 21.64 43.98 -0.88
C SER A 51 21.93 45.30 -0.16
N ALA A 52 23.01 45.38 0.62
CA ALA A 52 23.44 46.63 1.25
C ALA A 52 24.07 47.62 0.25
N SER A 53 24.68 47.13 -0.83
CA SER A 53 25.31 47.96 -1.87
C SER A 53 24.36 48.51 -2.94
N SER A 54 23.08 48.11 -2.94
CA SER A 54 22.12 48.52 -3.99
C SER A 54 21.39 49.83 -3.71
N PHE A 55 21.71 50.55 -2.62
CA PHE A 55 21.08 51.82 -2.26
C PHE A 55 21.89 53.04 -2.74
N SER A 56 22.17 53.10 -4.05
CA SER A 56 22.54 54.35 -4.72
C SER A 56 21.27 55.12 -5.10
N PRO A 57 21.10 56.40 -4.74
CA PRO A 57 19.95 57.19 -5.18
C PRO A 57 19.90 57.25 -6.71
N ILE A 58 18.71 57.02 -7.28
CA ILE A 58 18.48 57.26 -8.70
C ILE A 58 18.24 58.77 -8.85
N ASP A 59 19.26 59.50 -9.29
CA ASP A 59 19.14 60.89 -9.72
C ASP A 59 18.45 60.99 -11.09
N ASP A 60 17.75 62.09 -11.31
CA ASP A 60 16.81 62.27 -12.42
C ASP A 60 17.47 62.56 -13.79
N SER A 61 17.05 61.79 -14.81
CA SER A 61 16.93 62.20 -16.23
C SER A 61 18.23 62.47 -17.05
N PRO A 62 18.18 62.66 -18.40
CA PRO A 62 17.08 62.48 -19.36
C PRO A 62 17.37 61.52 -20.54
N SER A 63 16.35 61.32 -21.39
CA SER A 63 16.31 60.53 -22.63
C SER A 63 17.24 60.93 -23.78
N LEU A 64 17.73 59.95 -24.57
CA LEU A 64 18.15 60.12 -25.98
C LEU A 64 17.81 58.88 -26.85
N SER A 65 17.85 59.07 -28.18
CA SER A 65 17.06 58.31 -29.18
C SER A 65 17.82 57.26 -30.02
N SER A 66 17.07 56.55 -30.88
CA SER A 66 17.43 55.51 -31.88
C SER A 66 18.52 55.88 -32.91
N PRO A 67 19.06 54.93 -33.72
CA PRO A 67 18.40 54.34 -34.93
C PRO A 67 18.44 52.78 -34.98
N ALA A 68 17.59 52.04 -35.71
CA ALA A 68 17.52 51.80 -37.18
C ALA A 68 18.84 51.21 -37.77
N GLU A 69 18.88 50.21 -38.69
CA GLU A 69 17.91 49.69 -39.68
C GLU A 69 18.41 48.36 -40.35
N VAL A 70 17.64 47.77 -41.30
CA VAL A 70 18.05 46.88 -42.44
C VAL A 70 18.17 45.33 -42.28
N THR A 71 17.05 44.62 -42.61
CA THR A 71 16.87 43.36 -43.44
C THR A 71 17.71 42.07 -43.21
N ARG A 72 17.35 40.84 -43.63
CA ARG A 72 16.21 40.17 -44.35
C ARG A 72 16.29 38.67 -43.95
N TYR A 73 15.21 37.91 -43.84
CA TYR A 73 14.67 37.09 -44.95
C TYR A 73 13.22 36.63 -44.66
N SER A 74 12.51 36.23 -45.73
CA SER A 74 11.05 35.98 -45.76
C SER A 74 10.71 34.50 -45.99
N ALA A 75 9.65 34.01 -45.34
CA ALA A 75 8.57 33.15 -45.90
C ALA A 75 7.56 32.79 -44.78
N VAL A 76 6.24 33.11 -44.82
CA VAL A 76 5.15 32.69 -45.75
C VAL A 76 4.71 31.24 -45.42
N MET A 77 3.49 30.90 -44.95
CA MET A 77 2.16 31.57 -44.96
C MET A 77 1.28 31.37 -43.69
N SER A 78 0.34 32.29 -43.49
CA SER A 78 -0.94 32.15 -42.76
C SER A 78 -2.09 31.91 -43.79
N ALA A 79 -3.36 31.56 -43.54
CA ALA A 79 -4.26 31.40 -42.38
C ALA A 79 -5.46 30.51 -42.88
N PRO A 80 -6.73 30.57 -42.42
CA PRO A 80 -7.33 31.11 -41.18
C PRO A 80 -8.33 30.16 -40.47
N ILE A 81 -8.87 30.63 -39.34
CA ILE A 81 -10.06 30.10 -38.65
C ILE A 81 -11.31 30.76 -39.27
N GLU A 82 -12.35 29.98 -39.57
CA GLU A 82 -13.69 30.51 -39.89
C GLU A 82 -14.63 30.44 -38.67
N VAL A 83 -15.45 31.47 -38.53
CA VAL A 83 -16.47 31.63 -37.49
C VAL A 83 -17.82 31.84 -38.19
N LEU A 84 -18.84 31.11 -37.77
CA LEU A 84 -20.23 31.37 -38.16
C LEU A 84 -21.15 31.33 -36.92
N PHE A 85 -21.81 32.46 -36.67
CA PHE A 85 -23.11 32.55 -36.01
C PHE A 85 -24.18 32.20 -37.09
N ALA A 86 -25.42 31.78 -36.82
CA ALA A 86 -26.35 31.97 -35.70
C ALA A 86 -27.25 30.70 -35.54
N ASP A 87 -28.34 30.58 -34.76
CA ASP A 87 -29.30 31.57 -34.28
C ASP A 87 -30.12 31.11 -33.05
N GLU A 88 -30.81 32.08 -32.44
CA GLU A 88 -32.06 32.03 -31.66
C GLU A 88 -32.46 30.77 -30.84
N ASN A 89 -32.47 30.91 -29.51
CA ASN A 89 -33.72 30.89 -28.72
C ASN A 89 -33.51 31.43 -27.30
N GLY A 90 -34.21 32.51 -26.94
CA GLY A 90 -34.06 33.17 -25.65
C GLY A 90 -35.03 32.65 -24.59
N ILE A 91 -34.50 32.24 -23.43
CA ILE A 91 -35.26 32.21 -22.17
C ILE A 91 -34.45 32.95 -21.11
N THR A 92 -34.94 34.11 -20.69
CA THR A 92 -34.37 34.90 -19.59
C THR A 92 -34.84 34.33 -18.26
N VAL A 93 -33.93 33.77 -17.46
CA VAL A 93 -34.20 33.43 -16.05
C VAL A 93 -33.18 34.16 -15.17
N THR A 94 -33.71 34.99 -14.27
CA THR A 94 -32.94 35.74 -13.26
C THR A 94 -32.28 34.81 -12.24
N PRO A 95 -31.03 35.08 -11.81
CA PRO A 95 -30.36 34.26 -10.80
C PRO A 95 -31.03 34.46 -9.43
N SER A 96 -31.77 33.45 -8.97
CA SER A 96 -32.27 33.40 -7.60
C SER A 96 -31.19 32.87 -6.66
N ASN A 97 -30.96 33.62 -5.58
CA ASN A 97 -30.08 33.31 -4.44
C ASN A 97 -29.74 31.82 -4.25
N GLN A 98 -28.50 31.44 -4.59
CA GLN A 98 -27.92 30.21 -4.04
C GLN A 98 -27.44 30.49 -2.62
N THR A 99 -28.19 29.98 -1.65
CA THR A 99 -27.77 29.89 -0.25
C THR A 99 -26.41 29.19 -0.17
N MET A 100 -25.45 29.77 0.55
CA MET A 100 -24.19 29.09 0.85
C MET A 100 -24.50 27.74 1.49
N ARG A 101 -24.03 26.64 0.89
CA ARG A 101 -23.96 25.36 1.61
C ARG A 101 -22.91 25.49 2.69
N GLU A 102 -23.30 25.15 3.92
CA GLU A 102 -22.36 25.05 5.04
C GLU A 102 -21.22 24.07 4.73
N PRO A 103 -20.03 24.25 5.33
CA PRO A 103 -18.95 23.27 5.22
C PRO A 103 -19.45 21.90 5.68
N ARG A 104 -19.38 20.90 4.81
CA ARG A 104 -19.64 19.50 5.21
C ARG A 104 -18.63 19.10 6.29
N GLU A 105 -19.12 18.78 7.48
CA GLU A 105 -18.29 18.15 8.50
C GLU A 105 -17.72 16.81 7.96
N PRO A 106 -16.47 16.45 8.33
CA PRO A 106 -15.89 15.19 7.91
C PRO A 106 -16.68 13.99 8.46
N PRO A 107 -17.00 12.98 7.63
CA PRO A 107 -17.45 11.69 8.14
C PRO A 107 -16.36 11.09 9.05
N GLY A 108 -16.76 10.48 10.17
CA GLY A 108 -15.86 9.79 11.10
C GLY A 108 -15.09 10.67 12.11
N ALA A 109 -15.48 11.92 12.35
CA ALA A 109 -14.80 12.78 13.34
C ALA A 109 -14.87 12.20 14.78
N PRO A 110 -13.74 11.86 15.43
CA PRO A 110 -13.75 11.20 16.73
C PRO A 110 -14.09 12.18 17.87
N ARG A 111 -15.16 11.90 18.61
CA ARG A 111 -15.47 12.59 19.88
C ARG A 111 -14.46 12.19 20.95
N ILE A 112 -13.52 13.08 21.27
CA ILE A 112 -12.46 12.86 22.27
C ILE A 112 -13.05 12.94 23.70
N PRO A 113 -13.00 11.87 24.52
CA PRO A 113 -13.31 11.97 25.94
C PRO A 113 -12.10 12.48 26.73
N ASN A 114 -12.25 13.62 27.41
CA ASN A 114 -11.24 14.13 28.34
C ASN A 114 -10.94 13.10 29.45
N ARG A 115 -9.68 12.66 29.58
CA ARG A 115 -9.24 11.87 30.73
C ARG A 115 -7.90 12.32 31.29
N ALA A 116 -7.88 12.59 32.59
CA ALA A 116 -6.78 13.22 33.29
C ALA A 116 -5.52 12.35 33.40
N THR A 117 -4.36 12.99 33.26
CA THR A 117 -3.03 12.40 33.46
C THR A 117 -2.74 12.16 34.95
N ARG A 118 -2.50 10.90 35.34
CA ARG A 118 -1.80 10.58 36.59
C ARG A 118 -0.34 10.25 36.30
N ARG A 119 0.55 10.97 36.98
CA ARG A 119 2.01 10.88 36.84
C ARG A 119 2.55 9.89 37.87
N ILE A 120 3.18 8.80 37.42
CA ILE A 120 3.94 7.89 38.28
C ILE A 120 5.42 8.04 37.90
N GLN A 121 6.26 8.34 38.89
CA GLN A 121 7.71 8.38 38.74
C GLN A 121 8.30 7.03 39.13
N SER A 122 9.25 6.52 38.34
CA SER A 122 10.13 5.42 38.71
C SER A 122 11.55 5.73 38.26
N PHE A 123 12.51 5.65 39.19
CA PHE A 123 13.93 5.87 38.91
C PHE A 123 14.57 4.62 38.28
N PRO A 124 15.50 4.76 37.32
CA PRO A 124 16.28 3.65 36.80
C PRO A 124 17.54 3.38 37.68
N PRO A 125 18.01 2.13 37.79
CA PRO A 125 19.31 1.82 38.35
C PRO A 125 20.44 2.26 37.39
N LYS A 126 21.58 2.70 37.95
CA LYS A 126 22.76 3.08 37.16
C LYS A 126 23.56 1.83 36.77
N VAL A 127 23.81 1.65 35.47
CA VAL A 127 24.83 0.74 34.93
C VAL A 127 25.82 1.58 34.10
N GLY A 128 27.07 1.11 33.99
CA GLY A 128 28.22 1.92 33.56
C GLY A 128 28.12 2.52 32.15
N LYS A 129 28.76 3.68 31.97
CA LYS A 129 28.91 4.33 30.66
C LYS A 129 29.99 3.61 29.83
N GLU A 130 29.57 2.75 28.91
CA GLU A 130 30.20 2.77 27.58
C GLU A 130 29.65 3.99 26.81
N GLU A 131 30.46 4.58 25.93
CA GLU A 131 29.99 5.70 25.11
C GLU A 131 28.92 5.23 24.12
N LEU A 132 27.69 5.70 24.33
CA LEU A 132 26.53 5.29 23.55
C LEU A 132 26.69 5.71 22.08
N TRP A 133 26.71 4.72 21.19
CA TRP A 133 26.74 4.95 19.76
C TRP A 133 25.47 5.67 19.31
N GLY A 134 25.59 6.89 18.80
CA GLY A 134 24.51 7.58 18.07
C GLY A 134 23.91 8.83 18.70
N SER A 135 24.38 9.35 19.84
CA SER A 135 23.87 10.63 20.37
C SER A 135 24.71 11.85 19.95
N TRP A 136 24.39 12.46 18.80
CA TRP A 136 24.76 13.86 18.54
C TRP A 136 24.08 14.83 19.52
N GLU A 137 22.96 14.38 20.10
CA GLU A 137 22.04 15.18 20.93
C GLU A 137 22.64 15.71 22.23
N THR A 138 23.68 15.07 22.78
CA THR A 138 24.08 15.28 24.18
C THR A 138 25.17 16.34 24.40
N ASN A 139 26.02 16.65 23.41
CA ASN A 139 27.28 17.40 23.65
C ASN A 139 27.67 18.47 22.62
N ARG A 140 26.79 18.90 21.71
CA ARG A 140 27.05 20.08 20.83
C ARG A 140 26.10 21.25 21.11
N LEU A 141 26.69 22.45 21.08
CA LEU A 141 26.05 23.76 21.30
C LEU A 141 25.19 24.22 20.13
N ASP A 142 25.48 23.72 18.93
CA ASP A 142 24.77 24.10 17.71
C ASP A 142 23.43 23.35 17.61
N GLN A 143 22.34 24.11 17.67
CA GLN A 143 20.99 23.57 17.57
C GLN A 143 20.65 23.10 16.14
N SER A 144 21.30 23.66 15.11
CA SER A 144 21.05 23.31 13.71
C SER A 144 21.45 21.87 13.34
N LEU A 145 22.39 21.29 14.10
CA LEU A 145 22.87 19.93 13.90
C LEU A 145 22.05 18.86 14.66
N ARG A 146 21.08 19.26 15.49
CA ARG A 146 20.27 18.32 16.27
C ARG A 146 19.26 17.62 15.37
N GLY A 147 19.26 16.28 15.41
CA GLY A 147 18.36 15.46 14.60
C GLY A 147 18.84 15.21 13.17
N LEU A 148 19.98 15.76 12.72
CA LEU A 148 20.51 15.40 11.39
C LEU A 148 20.86 13.91 11.31
N LEU A 149 20.51 13.30 10.19
CA LEU A 149 20.80 11.91 9.85
C LEU A 149 21.98 11.78 8.89
N TYR A 150 22.55 10.58 8.80
CA TYR A 150 23.63 10.24 7.87
C TYR A 150 23.13 10.24 6.42
N THR A 151 21.89 9.81 6.21
CA THR A 151 21.21 10.00 4.92
C THR A 151 20.86 11.49 4.77
N GLY A 152 21.56 12.17 3.85
CA GLY A 152 21.47 13.61 3.68
C GLY A 152 20.06 14.12 3.36
N GLY A 153 19.75 15.34 3.82
CA GLY A 153 18.46 15.99 3.60
C GLY A 153 17.31 15.48 4.47
N LEU A 154 17.58 14.63 5.47
CA LEU A 154 16.59 14.12 6.43
C LEU A 154 16.90 14.55 7.86
N GLN A 155 15.85 14.83 8.62
CA GLN A 155 15.87 15.16 10.03
C GLN A 155 15.06 14.13 10.82
N ALA A 156 15.72 13.49 11.78
CA ALA A 156 15.06 12.75 12.84
C ALA A 156 14.48 13.69 13.88
N SER A 157 13.20 13.51 14.17
CA SER A 157 12.49 14.19 15.25
C SER A 157 12.20 13.21 16.39
N ARG A 158 11.57 13.70 17.45
CA ARG A 158 11.00 12.84 18.52
C ARG A 158 10.01 11.80 17.98
N GLY A 159 9.49 11.99 16.77
CA GLY A 159 8.55 11.09 16.13
C GLY A 159 9.19 9.87 15.45
N SER A 160 10.48 9.91 15.12
CA SER A 160 11.19 8.90 14.32
C SER A 160 11.23 7.51 14.97
N PHE A 161 11.24 6.46 14.15
CA PHE A 161 11.35 5.09 14.64
C PHE A 161 12.79 4.75 15.02
N LYS A 162 12.95 4.27 16.26
CA LYS A 162 14.21 3.77 16.80
C LYS A 162 14.11 2.28 17.09
N GLY A 163 15.21 1.55 16.94
CA GLY A 163 15.24 0.11 17.16
C GLY A 163 16.66 -0.43 17.36
N THR A 164 16.78 -1.76 17.19
CA THR A 164 18.06 -2.47 17.27
C THR A 164 18.52 -2.85 15.87
N CYS A 165 19.72 -2.42 15.47
CA CYS A 165 20.29 -2.75 14.18
C CYS A 165 20.78 -4.22 14.14
N PRO A 166 20.29 -5.07 13.22
CA PRO A 166 20.72 -6.47 13.12
C PRO A 166 22.19 -6.62 12.66
N VAL A 167 22.77 -5.58 12.04
CA VAL A 167 24.13 -5.62 11.49
C VAL A 167 25.19 -5.25 12.53
N CYS A 168 25.05 -4.09 13.18
CA CYS A 168 26.03 -3.62 14.16
C CYS A 168 25.65 -3.91 15.62
N GLY A 169 24.37 -4.18 15.91
CA GLY A 169 23.86 -4.39 17.28
C GLY A 169 23.58 -3.10 18.06
N ALA A 170 23.73 -1.92 17.45
CA ALA A 170 23.36 -0.65 18.08
C ALA A 170 21.85 -0.62 18.42
N THR A 171 21.51 -0.14 19.61
CA THR A 171 20.14 -0.08 20.16
C THR A 171 19.69 1.38 20.30
N ASP A 172 18.37 1.61 20.37
CA ASP A 172 17.73 2.96 20.43
C ASP A 172 18.23 3.96 19.35
N ILE A 173 18.56 3.43 18.17
CA ILE A 173 19.08 4.21 17.05
C ILE A 173 18.04 4.31 15.93
N ALA A 174 18.04 5.43 15.20
CA ALA A 174 17.16 5.63 14.06
C ALA A 174 17.36 4.52 13.01
N MET A 175 16.27 3.86 12.64
CA MET A 175 16.28 2.77 11.66
C MET A 175 16.02 3.29 10.24
N ALA A 176 16.34 2.49 9.23
CA ALA A 176 16.21 2.82 7.82
C ALA A 176 15.85 1.58 6.99
N TRP A 177 14.90 1.77 6.08
CA TRP A 177 14.55 0.81 5.03
C TRP A 177 15.66 0.74 3.98
N LEU A 178 16.03 -0.46 3.55
CA LEU A 178 16.95 -0.68 2.43
C LEU A 178 16.17 -1.04 1.16
N PHE A 179 16.41 -0.28 0.10
CA PHE A 179 15.83 -0.52 -1.22
C PHE A 179 16.83 -1.16 -2.16
N ARG A 180 16.39 -2.21 -2.86
CA ARG A 180 17.15 -2.90 -3.90
C ARG A 180 16.74 -2.46 -5.29
N TYR A 181 17.66 -2.64 -6.23
CA TYR A 181 17.29 -2.67 -7.64
C TYR A 181 16.33 -3.85 -7.87
N PRO A 182 15.08 -3.63 -8.34
CA PRO A 182 14.21 -4.73 -8.73
C PRO A 182 14.93 -5.50 -9.85
N LEU A 183 15.02 -6.83 -9.73
CA LEU A 183 16.05 -7.65 -10.42
C LEU A 183 15.90 -7.75 -11.95
N SER A 184 16.18 -6.65 -12.64
CA SER A 184 16.52 -6.55 -14.07
C SER A 184 18.05 -6.41 -14.23
N GLY A 185 18.82 -7.17 -13.45
CA GLY A 185 20.28 -7.15 -13.53
C GLY A 185 20.77 -7.73 -14.87
N PRO A 186 21.93 -7.30 -15.40
CA PRO A 186 22.41 -7.69 -16.74
C PRO A 186 22.70 -9.20 -16.94
N TYR A 187 22.57 -10.01 -15.88
CA TYR A 187 22.69 -11.48 -15.91
C TYR A 187 21.35 -12.24 -15.82
N ARG A 188 20.23 -11.53 -15.68
CA ARG A 188 18.91 -12.05 -16.03
C ARG A 188 18.27 -11.09 -17.01
N SER A 189 18.40 -11.40 -18.30
CA SER A 189 17.43 -10.93 -19.27
C SER A 189 16.04 -11.30 -18.74
N PRO A 190 15.08 -10.35 -18.64
CA PRO A 190 13.73 -10.69 -18.23
C PRO A 190 13.24 -11.77 -19.18
N SER A 191 12.90 -12.94 -18.64
CA SER A 191 12.39 -14.03 -19.47
C SER A 191 11.13 -13.50 -20.14
N PRO A 192 11.00 -13.58 -21.49
CA PRO A 192 9.88 -12.96 -22.17
C PRO A 192 8.57 -13.49 -21.59
N GLY A 193 7.84 -12.61 -20.89
CA GLY A 193 6.69 -12.97 -20.03
C GLY A 193 6.81 -12.63 -18.52
N THR A 194 7.93 -12.10 -18.02
CA THR A 194 8.07 -11.75 -16.58
C THR A 194 7.70 -10.33 -16.18
N SER A 195 7.53 -9.41 -17.15
CA SER A 195 7.02 -8.06 -16.87
C SER A 195 5.50 -8.04 -17.03
N THR A 196 4.81 -7.49 -16.06
CA THR A 196 3.36 -7.36 -16.05
C THR A 196 2.92 -6.41 -17.16
N GLN A 197 2.00 -6.86 -18.01
CA GLN A 197 1.51 -6.06 -19.12
C GLN A 197 0.88 -4.74 -18.63
N GLY A 198 1.34 -3.61 -19.18
CA GLY A 198 0.87 -2.28 -18.79
C GLY A 198 1.48 -1.71 -17.51
N PHE A 199 2.45 -2.40 -16.88
CA PHE A 199 3.17 -1.85 -15.73
C PHE A 199 3.99 -0.60 -16.13
N PRO A 200 4.03 0.47 -15.30
CA PRO A 200 4.78 1.68 -15.61
C PRO A 200 6.28 1.44 -15.86
N LEU A 201 6.75 1.90 -17.02
CA LEU A 201 8.15 1.79 -17.41
C LEU A 201 9.04 2.71 -16.54
N PRO A 202 10.32 2.35 -16.29
CA PRO A 202 11.30 3.23 -15.66
C PRO A 202 11.32 4.62 -16.31
N GLY A 203 11.33 5.67 -15.48
CA GLY A 203 11.31 7.06 -15.91
C GLY A 203 9.98 7.60 -16.43
N SER A 204 8.94 6.78 -16.64
CA SER A 204 7.67 7.21 -17.24
C SER A 204 6.86 8.19 -16.38
N ARG A 205 7.08 8.20 -15.05
CA ARG A 205 6.30 9.01 -14.07
C ARG A 205 4.79 8.84 -14.23
N THR A 206 4.35 7.62 -14.54
CA THR A 206 2.96 7.30 -14.82
C THR A 206 2.08 7.58 -13.60
N ARG A 207 0.98 8.30 -13.82
CA ARG A 207 -0.06 8.51 -12.80
C ARG A 207 -0.92 7.25 -12.69
N LEU A 208 -1.18 6.82 -11.46
CA LEU A 208 -1.86 5.56 -11.19
C LEU A 208 -3.34 5.76 -10.86
N ALA A 209 -4.20 4.99 -11.51
CA ALA A 209 -5.59 4.84 -11.09
C ALA A 209 -5.71 4.18 -9.70
N PHE A 210 -4.82 3.24 -9.36
CA PHE A 210 -4.96 2.40 -8.15
C PHE A 210 -3.63 2.22 -7.41
N PRO A 211 -3.02 3.28 -6.84
CA PRO A 211 -1.68 3.19 -6.24
C PRO A 211 -1.58 2.18 -5.09
N LEU A 212 -2.64 2.00 -4.30
CA LEU A 212 -2.68 0.98 -3.23
C LEU A 212 -2.70 -0.48 -3.73
N ALA A 213 -2.85 -0.75 -5.04
CA ALA A 213 -2.70 -2.09 -5.60
C ALA A 213 -1.24 -2.45 -5.92
N MET A 214 -0.34 -1.47 -6.00
CA MET A 214 0.96 -1.67 -6.62
C MET A 214 1.90 -2.60 -5.87
N GLY A 215 1.77 -2.75 -4.55
CA GLY A 215 2.60 -3.62 -3.70
C GLY A 215 2.36 -5.12 -3.87
N HIS A 216 1.47 -5.53 -4.78
CA HIS A 216 1.23 -6.94 -5.11
C HIS A 216 1.88 -7.39 -6.43
N PHE A 217 2.50 -6.46 -7.17
CA PHE A 217 3.17 -6.74 -8.43
C PHE A 217 4.64 -7.15 -8.21
N PRO A 218 5.18 -8.12 -8.99
CA PRO A 218 6.56 -8.59 -8.79
C PRO A 218 7.61 -7.50 -8.93
N GLU A 219 7.35 -6.48 -9.76
CA GLU A 219 8.22 -5.32 -9.98
C GLU A 219 8.38 -4.44 -8.74
N THR A 220 7.40 -4.40 -7.84
CA THR A 220 7.46 -3.60 -6.59
C THR A 220 7.81 -4.45 -5.37
N SER A 221 7.42 -5.72 -5.33
CA SER A 221 7.69 -6.60 -4.19
C SER A 221 9.20 -6.79 -3.95
N GLY A 222 9.99 -6.82 -5.02
CA GLY A 222 11.45 -6.90 -4.97
C GLY A 222 12.19 -5.61 -4.59
N VAL A 223 11.48 -4.48 -4.41
CA VAL A 223 12.11 -3.18 -4.10
C VAL A 223 12.59 -3.12 -2.66
N LEU A 224 11.94 -3.80 -1.72
CA LEU A 224 12.48 -3.99 -0.36
C LEU A 224 13.58 -5.07 -0.37
N ALA A 225 14.71 -4.83 0.31
CA ALA A 225 15.71 -5.87 0.48
C ALA A 225 15.13 -7.08 1.23
N SER A 226 15.52 -8.30 0.82
CA SER A 226 14.88 -9.55 1.24
C SER A 226 14.66 -9.63 2.75
N LEU A 227 13.47 -10.08 3.15
CA LEU A 227 13.25 -10.57 4.50
C LEU A 227 14.21 -11.74 4.77
N PRO A 228 14.81 -11.83 5.97
CA PRO A 228 15.53 -13.04 6.37
C PRO A 228 14.54 -14.20 6.42
N SER A 229 14.70 -15.18 5.52
CA SER A 229 13.74 -16.29 5.44
C SER A 229 14.01 -17.25 6.59
N ALA A 230 13.05 -17.39 7.52
CA ALA A 230 13.18 -18.28 8.67
C ALA A 230 13.17 -19.79 8.32
N SER A 231 13.07 -20.10 7.02
CA SER A 231 13.17 -21.46 6.48
C SER A 231 14.58 -22.03 6.66
N THR A 232 14.66 -23.15 7.37
CA THR A 232 15.81 -24.04 7.61
C THR A 232 16.99 -23.90 6.62
N PRO A 233 18.24 -23.83 7.12
CA PRO A 233 19.42 -23.70 6.26
C PRO A 233 19.52 -24.88 5.28
N ILE A 234 19.45 -24.59 3.98
CA ILE A 234 19.65 -25.58 2.93
C ILE A 234 21.12 -26.00 2.94
N PRO A 235 21.45 -27.28 3.21
CA PRO A 235 22.84 -27.73 3.24
C PRO A 235 23.50 -27.51 1.87
N GLY A 236 24.63 -26.80 1.86
CA GLY A 236 25.41 -26.52 0.63
C GLY A 236 25.17 -25.15 -0.01
N ARG A 237 24.23 -24.32 0.49
CA ARG A 237 24.14 -22.90 0.11
C ARG A 237 24.97 -22.07 1.09
N SER A 238 25.99 -21.35 0.62
CA SER A 238 26.78 -20.47 1.49
C SER A 238 25.88 -19.44 2.19
N PRO A 239 26.01 -19.21 3.51
CA PRO A 239 25.20 -18.25 4.27
C PRO A 239 25.57 -16.78 3.98
N SER A 240 26.15 -16.50 2.82
CA SER A 240 26.54 -15.18 2.37
C SER A 240 25.39 -14.48 1.64
N SER A 241 24.90 -13.39 2.25
CA SER A 241 24.13 -12.30 1.61
C SER A 241 22.60 -12.40 1.50
N GLU A 242 21.90 -12.91 2.52
CA GLU A 242 20.59 -12.32 2.85
C GLU A 242 20.83 -10.99 3.60
N LEU A 243 20.78 -9.88 2.85
CA LEU A 243 20.89 -8.53 3.42
C LEU A 243 19.56 -8.13 4.07
N PRO A 244 19.57 -7.61 5.30
CA PRO A 244 18.34 -7.28 6.03
C PRO A 244 17.59 -6.11 5.38
N THR A 245 16.26 -6.19 5.36
CA THR A 245 15.35 -5.10 4.91
C THR A 245 15.49 -3.81 5.73
N LEU A 246 15.94 -3.94 6.98
CA LEU A 246 15.95 -2.87 7.98
C LEU A 246 17.27 -2.85 8.75
N VAL A 247 17.93 -1.69 8.79
CA VAL A 247 19.19 -1.45 9.53
C VAL A 247 19.15 -0.09 10.21
N CYS A 248 20.14 0.29 11.01
CA CYS A 248 20.26 1.69 11.43
C CYS A 248 20.73 2.60 10.29
N ASP A 249 20.34 3.86 10.30
CA ASP A 249 20.73 4.88 9.30
C ASP A 249 22.25 4.93 8.99
N PRO A 250 23.18 4.91 9.97
CA PRO A 250 24.60 4.86 9.63
C PRO A 250 25.05 3.56 8.93
N CYS A 251 24.39 2.42 9.18
CA CYS A 251 24.62 1.19 8.42
C CYS A 251 23.98 1.29 7.02
N SER A 252 22.82 1.94 6.88
CA SER A 252 22.16 2.06 5.57
C SER A 252 22.98 2.90 4.58
N VAL A 253 23.64 3.96 5.06
CA VAL A 253 24.57 4.75 4.24
C VAL A 253 25.79 3.94 3.80
N MET A 254 26.30 2.99 4.61
CA MET A 254 27.36 2.08 4.17
C MET A 254 26.87 1.19 3.02
N PHE A 255 25.72 0.54 3.16
CA PHE A 255 25.15 -0.30 2.11
C PHE A 255 24.84 0.47 0.82
N ALA A 256 24.24 1.67 0.94
CA ALA A 256 23.93 2.52 -0.21
C ALA A 256 25.19 3.09 -0.90
N ARG A 257 26.27 3.33 -0.17
CA ARG A 257 27.53 3.88 -0.71
C ARG A 257 28.41 2.86 -1.40
N GLU A 258 28.49 1.63 -0.88
CA GLU A 258 29.14 0.52 -1.60
C GLU A 258 28.28 0.05 -2.80
N GLY A 259 26.98 0.36 -2.74
CA GLY A 259 26.12 0.52 -3.91
C GLY A 259 25.59 -0.78 -4.53
N PRO A 260 24.97 -0.67 -5.72
CA PRO A 260 24.26 -1.79 -6.33
C PRO A 260 25.17 -2.95 -6.72
N LEU A 261 26.46 -2.68 -6.99
CA LEU A 261 27.44 -3.68 -7.40
C LEU A 261 27.86 -4.61 -6.26
N SER A 262 27.97 -4.09 -5.03
CA SER A 262 28.38 -4.87 -3.85
C SER A 262 27.21 -5.54 -3.14
N PHE A 263 26.08 -4.83 -3.01
CA PHE A 263 24.95 -5.26 -2.17
C PHE A 263 23.59 -5.23 -2.87
N GLY A 264 23.50 -4.78 -4.12
CA GLY A 264 22.22 -4.58 -4.81
C GLY A 264 21.37 -3.43 -4.24
N ILE A 265 21.85 -2.72 -3.22
CA ILE A 265 21.14 -1.60 -2.58
C ILE A 265 21.30 -0.34 -3.44
N ILE A 266 20.18 0.29 -3.80
CA ILE A 266 20.12 1.50 -4.63
C ILE A 266 19.81 2.76 -3.81
N ALA A 267 19.11 2.60 -2.69
CA ALA A 267 18.67 3.69 -1.84
C ALA A 267 18.42 3.20 -0.41
N ALA A 268 18.41 4.14 0.52
CA ALA A 268 17.99 3.92 1.89
C ALA A 268 17.03 5.02 2.33
N LEU A 269 16.00 4.67 3.09
CA LEU A 269 15.04 5.61 3.66
C LEU A 269 15.00 5.44 5.18
N PRO A 270 15.68 6.32 5.94
CA PRO A 270 15.46 6.46 7.36
C PRO A 270 13.99 6.67 7.74
N MET A 271 13.63 6.10 8.87
CA MET A 271 12.28 6.09 9.41
C MET A 271 11.99 7.38 10.16
N VAL A 272 11.85 8.44 9.39
CA VAL A 272 11.49 9.80 9.83
C VAL A 272 10.06 10.15 9.45
N ARG A 273 9.47 11.13 10.13
CA ARG A 273 8.09 11.54 9.87
C ARG A 273 7.96 12.10 8.46
N PHE A 274 7.01 11.56 7.70
CA PHE A 274 6.73 11.94 6.33
C PHE A 274 6.31 13.41 6.21
N SER A 275 5.49 13.90 7.14
CA SER A 275 5.05 15.30 7.19
C SER A 275 6.21 16.30 7.34
N GLU A 276 7.26 15.93 8.08
CA GLU A 276 8.44 16.76 8.34
C GLU A 276 9.48 16.68 7.21
N ASN A 277 9.54 15.55 6.49
CA ASN A 277 10.61 15.23 5.54
C ASN A 277 10.11 15.00 4.09
N ARG A 278 8.87 15.39 3.79
CA ARG A 278 8.10 15.01 2.58
C ARG A 278 8.91 15.01 1.28
N GLY A 279 9.56 16.13 0.95
CA GLY A 279 10.29 16.28 -0.33
C GLY A 279 11.44 15.29 -0.48
N THR A 280 12.27 15.13 0.56
CA THR A 280 13.40 14.19 0.55
C THR A 280 12.92 12.74 0.53
N VAL A 281 11.87 12.40 1.30
CA VAL A 281 11.28 11.06 1.31
C VAL A 281 10.72 10.69 -0.07
N LEU A 282 9.96 11.59 -0.70
CA LEU A 282 9.45 11.37 -2.06
C LEU A 282 10.57 11.28 -3.09
N GLY A 283 11.65 12.07 -2.96
CA GLY A 283 12.84 11.96 -3.81
C GLY A 283 13.54 10.60 -3.70
N ILE A 284 13.67 10.06 -2.48
CA ILE A 284 14.24 8.73 -2.24
C ILE A 284 13.34 7.63 -2.82
N LEU A 285 12.02 7.70 -2.59
CA LEU A 285 11.06 6.75 -3.16
C LEU A 285 11.01 6.80 -4.69
N ALA A 286 11.11 8.00 -5.28
CA ALA A 286 11.23 8.16 -6.73
C ALA A 286 12.51 7.50 -7.28
N GLY A 287 13.61 7.53 -6.52
CA GLY A 287 14.82 6.76 -6.85
C GLY A 287 14.60 5.25 -6.73
N ALA A 288 13.99 4.79 -5.64
CA ALA A 288 13.73 3.37 -5.37
C ALA A 288 12.79 2.70 -6.39
N PHE A 289 11.82 3.44 -6.93
CA PHE A 289 10.89 2.99 -7.98
C PHE A 289 11.29 3.45 -9.39
N GLU A 290 12.58 3.74 -9.63
CA GLU A 290 13.15 4.12 -10.94
C GLU A 290 12.38 5.26 -11.66
N LYS A 291 11.72 6.15 -10.92
CA LYS A 291 10.84 7.23 -11.40
C LYS A 291 9.70 6.73 -12.30
N GLY A 292 9.26 5.48 -12.14
CA GLY A 292 8.15 4.89 -12.89
C GLY A 292 6.77 5.46 -12.53
N PHE A 293 6.60 5.96 -11.31
CA PHE A 293 5.34 6.51 -10.81
C PHE A 293 5.36 8.05 -10.66
N ALA A 294 4.19 8.67 -10.76
CA ALA A 294 4.01 10.08 -10.46
C ALA A 294 4.25 10.38 -8.96
N GLU A 295 4.74 11.58 -8.65
CA GLU A 295 5.18 11.94 -7.28
C GLU A 295 4.06 11.84 -6.23
N GLY A 296 2.82 12.18 -6.61
CA GLY A 296 1.65 12.06 -5.74
C GLY A 296 1.34 10.61 -5.31
N ASP A 297 1.68 9.64 -6.15
CA ASP A 297 1.31 8.23 -5.97
C ASP A 297 2.37 7.45 -5.17
N LEU A 298 3.65 7.87 -5.20
CA LEU A 298 4.79 7.17 -4.59
C LEU A 298 4.56 6.76 -3.13
N SER A 299 3.92 7.63 -2.35
CA SER A 299 3.66 7.39 -0.94
C SER A 299 2.61 6.29 -0.70
N GLN A 300 1.58 6.23 -1.55
CA GLN A 300 0.56 5.18 -1.52
C GLN A 300 1.08 3.85 -2.11
N VAL A 301 1.94 3.91 -3.13
CA VAL A 301 2.66 2.75 -3.67
C VAL A 301 3.55 2.12 -2.59
N PHE A 302 4.35 2.93 -1.88
CA PHE A 302 5.21 2.44 -0.81
C PHE A 302 4.42 1.86 0.38
N LEU A 303 3.31 2.51 0.74
CA LEU A 303 2.35 2.00 1.73
C LEU A 303 1.83 0.60 1.34
N SER A 304 1.45 0.39 0.07
CA SER A 304 1.03 -0.94 -0.43
C SER A 304 2.16 -1.99 -0.34
N VAL A 305 3.39 -1.65 -0.75
CA VAL A 305 4.55 -2.55 -0.66
C VAL A 305 4.83 -2.99 0.79
N LEU A 306 4.81 -2.05 1.73
CA LEU A 306 4.99 -2.34 3.16
C LEU A 306 3.91 -3.28 3.70
N VAL A 307 2.64 -3.00 3.37
CA VAL A 307 1.50 -3.80 3.81
C VAL A 307 1.52 -5.21 3.21
N SER A 308 1.95 -5.37 1.94
CA SER A 308 2.21 -6.68 1.35
C SER A 308 3.30 -7.46 2.08
N ALA A 309 4.46 -6.84 2.33
CA ALA A 309 5.63 -7.49 2.94
C ALA A 309 5.34 -8.08 4.34
N THR A 310 4.43 -7.47 5.12
CA THR A 310 4.04 -8.04 6.44
C THR A 310 3.35 -9.40 6.33
N ALA A 311 2.54 -9.62 5.29
CA ALA A 311 1.81 -10.87 5.11
C ALA A 311 2.77 -12.02 4.78
N GLU A 312 3.76 -11.78 3.92
CA GLU A 312 4.81 -12.74 3.58
C GLU A 312 5.65 -13.11 4.81
N SER A 313 6.01 -12.13 5.64
CA SER A 313 6.71 -12.36 6.91
C SER A 313 5.89 -13.22 7.90
N SER A 314 4.56 -13.08 7.91
CA SER A 314 3.68 -13.88 8.79
C SER A 314 3.48 -15.33 8.32
N ALA A 315 3.43 -15.55 7.00
CA ALA A 315 3.19 -16.86 6.39
C ALA A 315 4.37 -17.83 6.56
N GLY A 316 5.59 -17.30 6.77
CA GLY A 316 6.81 -18.07 6.99
C GLY A 316 6.94 -18.76 8.35
N THR A 317 5.96 -18.62 9.26
CA THR A 317 5.97 -19.36 10.53
C THR A 317 5.60 -20.82 10.24
N PRO A 318 6.49 -21.81 10.43
CA PRO A 318 6.13 -23.20 10.20
C PRO A 318 5.05 -23.59 11.21
N ARG A 319 3.83 -23.82 10.71
CA ARG A 319 2.81 -24.55 11.47
C ARG A 319 3.42 -25.89 11.86
N PHE A 320 3.34 -26.23 13.15
CA PHE A 320 3.77 -27.53 13.67
C PHE A 320 3.07 -28.66 12.93
N GLN A 321 3.70 -29.16 11.86
CA GLN A 321 3.54 -30.56 11.49
C GLN A 321 4.29 -31.37 12.55
N PRO A 322 3.69 -32.40 13.15
CA PRO A 322 4.38 -33.29 14.07
C PRO A 322 5.32 -34.20 13.26
N THR A 323 6.47 -33.68 12.86
CA THR A 323 7.60 -34.50 12.40
C THR A 323 8.10 -35.38 13.54
N PRO A 324 8.55 -36.62 13.24
CA PRO A 324 9.02 -37.54 14.27
C PRO A 324 10.24 -36.99 15.01
N ALA A 325 10.44 -37.47 16.24
CA ALA A 325 11.38 -36.92 17.22
C ALA A 325 12.76 -36.54 16.64
N PRO A 326 13.22 -35.29 16.80
CA PRO A 326 14.53 -34.88 16.29
C PRO A 326 15.64 -35.59 17.08
N SER A 327 16.57 -36.21 16.36
CA SER A 327 17.87 -36.58 16.90
C SER A 327 18.59 -35.35 17.43
N GLU A 328 19.38 -35.51 18.50
CA GLU A 328 20.17 -34.45 19.15
C GLU A 328 21.07 -33.70 18.15
N MET A 329 20.57 -32.57 17.63
CA MET A 329 21.36 -31.51 17.02
C MET A 329 21.23 -30.27 17.88
N ASP A 330 22.35 -29.60 18.14
CA ASP A 330 22.44 -28.40 18.96
C ASP A 330 21.51 -27.29 18.45
N PHE A 331 20.37 -27.15 19.11
CA PHE A 331 19.42 -26.07 18.83
C PHE A 331 20.01 -24.76 19.36
N ASP A 332 20.49 -23.89 18.47
CA ASP A 332 20.97 -22.56 18.87
C ASP A 332 19.78 -21.66 19.25
N ILE A 333 19.44 -21.72 20.54
CA ILE A 333 18.44 -20.88 21.20
C ILE A 333 18.76 -19.39 20.99
N THR A 334 20.04 -19.02 20.94
CA THR A 334 20.50 -17.63 20.78
C THR A 334 20.17 -17.09 19.39
N ALA A 335 20.49 -17.86 18.34
CA ALA A 335 20.14 -17.52 16.96
C ALA A 335 18.62 -17.42 16.78
N THR A 336 17.87 -18.35 17.39
CA THR A 336 16.40 -18.37 17.35
C THR A 336 15.79 -17.13 18.01
N MET A 337 16.28 -16.74 19.19
CA MET A 337 15.84 -15.51 19.89
C MET A 337 16.21 -14.24 19.11
N ALA A 338 17.40 -14.19 18.50
CA ALA A 338 17.82 -13.05 17.68
C ALA A 338 16.93 -12.88 16.43
N ALA A 339 16.59 -13.98 15.76
CA ALA A 339 15.67 -13.96 14.62
C ALA A 339 14.25 -13.49 15.02
N ALA A 340 13.72 -13.97 16.15
CA ALA A 340 12.44 -13.51 16.68
C ALA A 340 12.44 -12.01 17.04
N ALA A 341 13.51 -11.50 17.64
CA ALA A 341 13.68 -10.08 17.94
C ALA A 341 13.78 -9.22 16.67
N ALA A 342 14.48 -9.70 15.63
CA ALA A 342 14.54 -9.03 14.33
C ALA A 342 13.16 -8.98 13.65
N ALA A 343 12.40 -10.08 13.65
CA ALA A 343 11.04 -10.15 13.11
C ALA A 343 10.03 -9.27 13.89
N ALA A 344 10.19 -9.15 15.21
CA ALA A 344 9.41 -8.21 16.02
C ALA A 344 9.76 -6.75 15.68
N THR A 345 11.05 -6.43 15.53
CA THR A 345 11.53 -5.09 15.14
C THR A 345 11.03 -4.71 13.75
N PHE A 346 11.07 -5.63 12.78
CA PHE A 346 10.53 -5.43 11.43
C PHE A 346 9.02 -5.13 11.45
N ARG A 347 8.22 -5.92 12.17
CA ARG A 347 6.77 -5.69 12.26
C ARG A 347 6.44 -4.33 12.90
N ALA A 348 7.12 -3.98 13.99
CA ALA A 348 6.97 -2.66 14.63
C ALA A 348 7.39 -1.52 13.70
N ALA A 349 8.44 -1.72 12.89
CA ALA A 349 8.90 -0.75 11.91
C ALA A 349 7.87 -0.55 10.77
N VAL A 350 7.29 -1.63 10.24
CA VAL A 350 6.22 -1.53 9.24
C VAL A 350 5.00 -0.84 9.84
N GLU A 351 4.50 -1.27 10.99
CA GLU A 351 3.32 -0.66 11.64
C GLU A 351 3.52 0.84 11.87
N TRP A 352 4.70 1.25 12.35
CA TRP A 352 5.03 2.66 12.53
C TRP A 352 5.03 3.43 11.19
N THR A 353 5.65 2.88 10.14
CA THR A 353 5.75 3.58 8.83
C THR A 353 4.40 3.66 8.14
N VAL A 354 3.64 2.57 8.16
CA VAL A 354 2.27 2.50 7.63
C VAL A 354 1.38 3.50 8.35
N ARG A 355 1.40 3.53 9.70
CA ARG A 355 0.66 4.52 10.48
C ARG A 355 1.07 5.95 10.13
N ASP A 356 2.36 6.24 10.05
CA ASP A 356 2.84 7.59 9.72
C ASP A 356 2.36 8.06 8.34
N PHE A 357 2.44 7.19 7.33
CA PHE A 357 1.96 7.48 5.98
C PHE A 357 0.43 7.61 5.94
N LEU A 358 -0.32 6.72 6.58
CA LEU A 358 -1.79 6.78 6.60
C LEU A 358 -2.31 8.12 7.16
N TYR A 359 -1.70 8.66 8.21
CA TYR A 359 -2.12 9.93 8.81
C TYR A 359 -1.49 11.18 8.17
N SER A 360 -0.35 11.06 7.45
CA SER A 360 0.37 12.21 6.87
C SER A 360 0.19 12.38 5.36
N VAL A 361 -0.14 11.30 4.63
CA VAL A 361 -0.44 11.33 3.20
C VAL A 361 -1.89 11.73 2.99
N THR A 362 -2.14 12.58 1.99
CA THR A 362 -3.49 12.95 1.57
C THR A 362 -3.85 12.27 0.25
N THR A 363 -5.12 11.90 0.10
CA THR A 363 -5.70 11.35 -1.13
C THR A 363 -7.11 11.92 -1.34
N LEU A 364 -7.74 11.64 -2.48
CA LEU A 364 -9.11 12.05 -2.76
C LEU A 364 -10.11 11.28 -1.89
N CYS A 365 -11.21 11.95 -1.55
CA CYS A 365 -12.32 11.33 -0.80
C CYS A 365 -12.89 10.06 -1.46
N GLU A 366 -12.76 9.93 -2.77
CA GLU A 366 -13.30 8.83 -3.58
C GLU A 366 -12.27 7.70 -3.80
N LEU A 367 -11.17 7.65 -3.03
CA LEU A 367 -10.01 6.76 -3.16
C LEU A 367 -9.17 6.95 -4.44
N THR A 368 -9.78 7.30 -5.56
CA THR A 368 -9.11 7.52 -6.86
C THR A 368 -9.90 8.46 -7.77
N GLU A 369 -9.19 9.22 -8.60
CA GLU A 369 -9.76 10.01 -9.70
C GLU A 369 -10.53 9.16 -10.70
N SER A 370 -10.22 7.86 -10.83
CA SER A 370 -10.94 6.96 -11.73
C SER A 370 -12.38 6.66 -11.28
N PHE A 371 -12.77 7.08 -10.07
CA PHE A 371 -14.15 7.03 -9.61
C PHE A 371 -14.83 8.42 -9.61
N SER A 372 -14.05 9.50 -9.74
CA SER A 372 -14.54 10.87 -9.85
C SER A 372 -15.20 11.14 -11.21
N LEU A 373 -16.28 11.91 -11.21
CA LEU A 373 -16.72 12.59 -12.43
C LEU A 373 -15.78 13.76 -12.74
N PRO A 374 -15.57 14.12 -14.02
CA PRO A 374 -14.86 15.34 -14.38
C PRO A 374 -15.50 16.55 -13.70
N SER A 375 -14.71 17.30 -12.93
CA SER A 375 -15.15 18.48 -12.18
C SER A 375 -14.15 19.62 -12.38
N ASP A 376 -14.65 20.81 -12.67
CA ASP A 376 -13.83 22.02 -12.77
C ASP A 376 -13.26 22.47 -11.41
N ASN A 377 -13.82 21.96 -10.30
CA ASN A 377 -13.31 22.23 -8.95
C ASN A 377 -12.35 21.11 -8.52
N PRO A 378 -11.21 21.44 -7.89
CA PRO A 378 -10.31 20.44 -7.33
C PRO A 378 -11.04 19.64 -6.26
N ALA A 379 -11.12 18.32 -6.44
CA ALA A 379 -11.79 17.42 -5.52
C ALA A 379 -11.12 17.46 -4.13
N PRO A 380 -11.91 17.39 -3.03
CA PRO A 380 -11.39 17.58 -1.68
C PRO A 380 -10.44 16.44 -1.29
N VAL A 381 -9.24 16.82 -0.84
CA VAL A 381 -8.22 15.91 -0.34
C VAL A 381 -8.29 15.77 1.18
N TRP A 382 -8.14 14.54 1.66
CA TRP A 382 -8.21 14.15 3.06
C TRP A 382 -7.07 13.19 3.41
N PRO A 383 -6.67 13.05 4.69
CA PRO A 383 -5.71 12.02 5.09
C PRO A 383 -6.17 10.63 4.65
N VAL A 384 -5.26 9.79 4.14
CA VAL A 384 -5.58 8.42 3.69
C VAL A 384 -6.29 7.63 4.78
N ALA A 385 -5.89 7.79 6.04
CA ALA A 385 -6.56 7.24 7.21
C ALA A 385 -8.06 7.56 7.28
N THR A 386 -8.43 8.83 7.08
CA THR A 386 -9.82 9.30 7.10
C THR A 386 -10.61 8.72 5.93
N VAL A 387 -10.05 8.76 4.71
CA VAL A 387 -10.71 8.23 3.52
C VAL A 387 -10.95 6.73 3.64
N LEU A 388 -9.93 5.96 4.04
CA LEU A 388 -10.05 4.51 4.20
C LEU A 388 -11.06 4.15 5.29
N ALA A 389 -11.01 4.79 6.47
CA ALA A 389 -11.97 4.52 7.54
C ALA A 389 -13.42 4.85 7.10
N GLY A 390 -13.62 6.04 6.52
CA GLY A 390 -14.92 6.44 5.97
C GLY A 390 -15.44 5.51 4.88
N SER A 391 -14.56 4.94 4.05
CA SER A 391 -14.95 3.96 3.00
C SER A 391 -15.51 2.65 3.58
N PHE A 392 -15.05 2.23 4.77
CA PHE A 392 -15.64 1.08 5.48
C PHE A 392 -16.97 1.47 6.15
N GLU A 393 -17.06 2.67 6.74
CA GLU A 393 -18.30 3.16 7.35
C GLU A 393 -19.42 3.36 6.32
N GLU A 394 -19.11 3.95 5.17
CA GLU A 394 -20.01 4.09 4.01
C GLU A 394 -20.55 2.72 3.60
N LEU A 395 -19.66 1.73 3.44
CA LEU A 395 -19.98 0.37 3.04
C LEU A 395 -20.95 -0.36 4.00
N ASP A 396 -21.02 -0.01 5.29
CA ASP A 396 -22.06 -0.52 6.22
C ASP A 396 -23.30 0.38 6.30
N SER A 397 -23.15 1.67 6.01
CA SER A 397 -24.19 2.71 6.15
C SER A 397 -25.19 2.75 5.00
N PHE A 398 -24.90 2.11 3.85
CA PHE A 398 -25.86 1.97 2.74
C PHE A 398 -27.23 1.39 3.16
N GLY A 399 -27.33 0.74 4.33
CA GLY A 399 -28.59 0.22 4.86
C GLY A 399 -29.54 1.24 5.49
N GLY A 400 -29.22 2.54 5.52
CA GLY A 400 -30.06 3.53 6.18
C GLY A 400 -30.13 4.90 5.51
N GLY A 401 -31.22 5.16 4.77
CA GLY A 401 -31.84 6.49 4.80
C GLY A 401 -32.24 7.19 3.50
N ASP A 402 -31.84 6.71 2.30
CA ASP A 402 -32.22 7.41 1.05
C ASP A 402 -32.34 6.43 -0.13
N GLU A 403 -33.53 6.36 -0.76
CA GLU A 403 -33.79 5.53 -1.97
C GLU A 403 -32.84 5.91 -3.13
N LYS A 404 -32.35 7.15 -3.15
CA LYS A 404 -31.40 7.64 -4.16
C LYS A 404 -29.98 7.09 -4.01
N SER A 405 -29.64 6.56 -2.84
CA SER A 405 -28.34 5.91 -2.58
C SER A 405 -28.40 4.39 -2.81
N GLN A 406 -29.60 3.81 -2.92
CA GLN A 406 -29.75 2.39 -3.26
C GLN A 406 -29.21 2.12 -4.67
N GLY A 407 -28.24 1.20 -4.75
CA GLY A 407 -27.65 0.75 -6.01
C GLY A 407 -26.30 1.35 -6.37
N LEU A 408 -25.77 2.36 -5.68
CA LEU A 408 -24.39 2.80 -5.98
C LEU A 408 -23.39 1.80 -5.38
N VAL A 409 -22.55 1.19 -6.23
CA VAL A 409 -21.50 0.28 -5.77
C VAL A 409 -20.42 1.09 -5.04
N ALA A 410 -20.29 0.85 -3.74
CA ALA A 410 -19.31 1.50 -2.88
C ALA A 410 -17.90 1.54 -3.52
N PRO A 411 -17.21 2.70 -3.55
CA PRO A 411 -15.89 2.84 -4.17
C PRO A 411 -14.87 1.80 -3.71
N LEU A 412 -14.92 1.40 -2.44
CA LEU A 412 -14.05 0.37 -1.86
C LEU A 412 -14.17 -1.00 -2.55
N LEU A 413 -15.37 -1.41 -2.97
CA LEU A 413 -15.57 -2.69 -3.66
C LEU A 413 -15.05 -2.68 -5.09
N ARG A 414 -15.16 -1.51 -5.76
CA ARG A 414 -14.67 -1.27 -7.12
C ARG A 414 -13.15 -1.24 -7.22
N TYR A 415 -12.43 -1.14 -6.10
CA TYR A 415 -10.97 -1.17 -6.09
C TYR A 415 -10.48 -2.57 -6.55
N PRO A 416 -9.46 -2.65 -7.44
CA PRO A 416 -8.91 -3.92 -7.88
C PRO A 416 -8.49 -4.81 -6.70
N LEU A 417 -8.73 -6.12 -6.83
CA LEU A 417 -8.54 -7.09 -5.75
C LEU A 417 -7.20 -6.96 -4.97
N PRO A 418 -6.02 -6.76 -5.61
CA PRO A 418 -4.78 -6.60 -4.86
C PRO A 418 -4.78 -5.34 -3.98
N GLY A 419 -5.36 -4.25 -4.48
CA GLY A 419 -5.45 -3.00 -3.72
C GLY A 419 -6.50 -3.03 -2.61
N PHE A 420 -7.63 -3.72 -2.84
CA PHE A 420 -8.59 -3.99 -1.78
C PHE A 420 -7.93 -4.76 -0.62
N LEU A 421 -7.10 -5.77 -0.91
CA LEU A 421 -6.39 -6.54 0.11
C LEU A 421 -5.34 -5.69 0.86
N SER A 422 -4.70 -4.74 0.19
CA SER A 422 -3.81 -3.76 0.85
C SER A 422 -4.60 -2.83 1.77
N ILE A 423 -5.78 -2.35 1.35
CA ILE A 423 -6.68 -1.54 2.19
C ILE A 423 -7.18 -2.34 3.40
N LEU A 424 -7.62 -3.59 3.20
CA LEU A 424 -8.12 -4.47 4.25
C LEU A 424 -7.08 -4.76 5.34
N LYS A 425 -5.82 -4.98 4.96
CA LYS A 425 -4.69 -5.14 5.89
C LYS A 425 -4.30 -3.84 6.61
N ALA A 426 -4.52 -2.67 6.00
CA ALA A 426 -4.28 -1.37 6.64
C ALA A 426 -5.41 -1.02 7.65
N ALA A 427 -6.64 -1.46 7.39
CA ALA A 427 -7.83 -1.19 8.20
C ALA A 427 -7.70 -1.47 9.72
N PRO A 428 -7.09 -2.56 10.23
CA PRO A 428 -6.84 -2.72 11.67
C PRO A 428 -5.94 -1.62 12.26
N MET A 429 -5.01 -1.04 11.50
CA MET A 429 -4.16 0.08 11.97
C MET A 429 -4.93 1.40 12.08
N LEU A 430 -6.13 1.47 11.48
CA LEU A 430 -7.10 2.55 11.55
C LEU A 430 -8.21 2.28 12.58
N ASN A 431 -8.10 1.20 13.36
CA ASN A 431 -9.12 0.73 14.32
C ASN A 431 -10.46 0.31 13.70
N VAL A 432 -10.49 -0.06 12.41
CA VAL A 432 -11.72 -0.57 11.77
C VAL A 432 -12.10 -1.91 12.40
N GLY A 433 -13.34 -1.99 12.91
CA GLY A 433 -13.86 -3.16 13.63
C GLY A 433 -13.75 -4.46 12.83
N VAL A 434 -13.44 -5.56 13.52
CA VAL A 434 -13.22 -6.88 12.89
C VAL A 434 -14.41 -7.32 12.05
N ASP A 435 -15.63 -7.15 12.56
CA ASP A 435 -16.84 -7.60 11.87
C ASP A 435 -17.17 -6.74 10.65
N LEU A 436 -16.84 -5.45 10.68
CA LEU A 436 -16.93 -4.57 9.51
C LEU A 436 -15.93 -4.98 8.43
N ARG A 437 -14.69 -5.33 8.80
CA ARG A 437 -13.68 -5.88 7.87
C ARG A 437 -14.13 -7.22 7.27
N ARG A 438 -14.74 -8.11 8.07
CA ARG A 438 -15.33 -9.39 7.61
C ARG A 438 -16.48 -9.17 6.62
N ARG A 439 -17.44 -8.29 6.93
CA ARG A 439 -18.54 -7.94 6.00
C ARG A 439 -18.00 -7.30 4.71
N ALA A 440 -16.99 -6.45 4.79
CA ALA A 440 -16.35 -5.88 3.61
C ALA A 440 -15.66 -6.95 2.74
N ALA A 441 -14.94 -7.91 3.36
CA ALA A 441 -14.33 -9.04 2.66
C ALA A 441 -15.38 -9.93 1.98
N PHE A 442 -16.52 -10.18 2.64
CA PHE A 442 -17.65 -10.91 2.06
C PHE A 442 -18.26 -10.16 0.87
N ARG A 443 -18.59 -8.88 1.03
CA ARG A 443 -19.12 -8.04 -0.08
C ARG A 443 -18.15 -7.99 -1.27
N ARG A 444 -16.83 -7.96 -1.01
CA ARG A 444 -15.80 -8.01 -2.07
C ARG A 444 -15.70 -9.37 -2.75
N LEU A 445 -15.90 -10.48 -2.04
CA LEU A 445 -16.02 -11.81 -2.65
C LEU A 445 -17.23 -11.86 -3.60
N LEU A 446 -18.38 -11.35 -3.18
CA LEU A 446 -19.57 -11.33 -4.04
C LEU A 446 -19.38 -10.44 -5.28
N TYR A 447 -18.72 -9.28 -5.12
CA TYR A 447 -18.31 -8.44 -6.25
C TYR A 447 -17.29 -9.14 -7.16
N LEU A 448 -16.34 -9.90 -6.58
CA LEU A 448 -15.38 -10.71 -7.33
C LEU A 448 -16.07 -11.81 -8.14
N VAL A 449 -17.12 -12.45 -7.62
CA VAL A 449 -17.92 -13.41 -8.40
C VAL A 449 -18.52 -12.74 -9.65
N CYS A 450 -18.98 -11.49 -9.55
CA CYS A 450 -19.41 -10.72 -10.73
C CYS A 450 -18.25 -10.40 -11.69
N GLU A 451 -17.05 -10.06 -11.18
CA GLU A 451 -15.84 -9.83 -11.99
C GLU A 451 -15.32 -11.09 -12.71
N GLU A 452 -15.42 -12.26 -12.08
CA GLU A 452 -14.99 -13.54 -12.68
C GLU A 452 -16.04 -14.06 -13.66
N LEU A 453 -17.34 -13.94 -13.33
CA LEU A 453 -18.45 -14.22 -14.26
C LEU A 453 -18.37 -13.34 -15.51
N ALA A 454 -17.98 -12.07 -15.37
CA ALA A 454 -17.74 -11.17 -16.50
C ALA A 454 -16.67 -11.71 -17.47
N LYS A 455 -15.48 -12.02 -16.94
CA LYS A 455 -14.36 -12.58 -17.73
C LYS A 455 -14.72 -13.93 -18.35
N ALA A 456 -15.51 -14.74 -17.64
CA ALA A 456 -15.98 -16.02 -18.14
C ALA A 456 -16.97 -15.81 -19.31
N ALA A 457 -17.95 -14.91 -19.18
CA ALA A 457 -18.94 -14.61 -20.21
C ALA A 457 -18.30 -14.13 -21.53
N GLU A 458 -17.24 -13.32 -21.47
CA GLU A 458 -16.43 -12.92 -22.64
C GLU A 458 -15.77 -14.11 -23.38
N GLN A 459 -15.58 -15.24 -22.69
CA GLN A 459 -14.93 -16.46 -23.19
C GLN A 459 -15.93 -17.58 -23.52
N VAL A 460 -17.22 -17.43 -23.18
CA VAL A 460 -18.24 -18.44 -23.46
C VAL A 460 -18.49 -18.54 -24.98
N PRO A 461 -18.41 -19.75 -25.58
CA PRO A 461 -18.82 -19.96 -26.96
C PRO A 461 -20.28 -19.54 -27.17
N HIS A 462 -20.62 -18.94 -28.31
CA HIS A 462 -21.97 -18.39 -28.59
C HIS A 462 -23.11 -19.43 -28.54
N SER A 463 -22.79 -20.72 -28.38
CA SER A 463 -23.72 -21.84 -28.23
C SER A 463 -23.97 -22.29 -26.78
N GLN A 464 -23.32 -21.69 -25.79
CA GLN A 464 -23.49 -22.00 -24.36
C GLN A 464 -24.17 -20.83 -23.64
N SER A 465 -24.96 -21.14 -22.61
CA SER A 465 -25.59 -20.13 -21.77
C SER A 465 -24.64 -19.68 -20.66
N VAL A 466 -24.72 -18.40 -20.27
CA VAL A 466 -24.05 -17.90 -19.06
C VAL A 466 -24.56 -18.63 -17.81
N ALA A 467 -25.79 -19.16 -17.85
CA ALA A 467 -26.35 -20.03 -16.81
C ALA A 467 -25.53 -21.33 -16.61
N ASP A 468 -24.91 -21.86 -17.67
CA ASP A 468 -24.15 -23.11 -17.61
C ASP A 468 -22.87 -22.97 -16.74
N LEU A 469 -22.39 -21.73 -16.54
CA LEU A 469 -21.23 -21.42 -15.67
C LEU A 469 -21.50 -21.65 -14.18
N PHE A 470 -22.78 -21.73 -13.78
CA PHE A 470 -23.21 -22.08 -12.42
C PHE A 470 -23.39 -23.59 -12.23
N GLY A 471 -23.08 -24.41 -13.25
CA GLY A 471 -23.50 -25.80 -13.39
C GLY A 471 -23.39 -26.65 -12.12
N GLY A 472 -24.53 -27.16 -11.63
CA GLY A 472 -24.60 -28.03 -10.44
C GLY A 472 -24.28 -27.37 -9.09
N LEU A 473 -23.82 -26.12 -9.06
CA LEU A 473 -23.58 -25.38 -7.80
C LEU A 473 -24.89 -25.03 -7.08
N LEU A 474 -25.93 -24.76 -7.86
CA LEU A 474 -27.25 -24.32 -7.40
C LEU A 474 -28.29 -25.45 -7.32
N GLU A 475 -27.94 -26.66 -7.76
CA GLU A 475 -28.84 -27.82 -7.81
C GLU A 475 -28.17 -29.07 -7.25
N ARG A 476 -28.81 -29.73 -6.28
CA ARG A 476 -28.32 -30.97 -5.67
C ARG A 476 -29.21 -32.15 -6.10
N PRO A 477 -28.65 -33.29 -6.53
CA PRO A 477 -29.45 -34.46 -6.87
C PRO A 477 -30.01 -35.10 -5.59
N LEU A 478 -31.33 -35.34 -5.56
CA LEU A 478 -32.01 -35.95 -4.40
C LEU A 478 -31.70 -37.44 -4.18
N SER A 479 -31.09 -38.09 -5.16
CA SER A 479 -30.74 -39.50 -5.08
C SER A 479 -29.44 -39.77 -5.84
N THR A 480 -28.54 -40.51 -5.21
CA THR A 480 -27.32 -41.04 -5.85
C THR A 480 -27.56 -42.38 -6.55
N SER A 481 -28.83 -42.71 -6.86
CA SER A 481 -29.18 -43.93 -7.59
C SER A 481 -28.72 -43.83 -9.05
N PRO A 482 -28.06 -44.86 -9.61
CA PRO A 482 -27.53 -44.83 -10.98
C PRO A 482 -28.59 -44.89 -12.09
N ASP A 483 -29.88 -45.07 -11.78
CA ASP A 483 -30.97 -45.04 -12.76
C ASP A 483 -31.36 -43.59 -13.12
N HIS A 484 -30.60 -43.03 -14.08
CA HIS A 484 -30.59 -41.64 -14.54
C HIS A 484 -31.88 -41.07 -15.18
N LYS A 485 -33.07 -41.66 -14.98
CA LYS A 485 -34.30 -41.22 -15.67
C LYS A 485 -35.21 -40.28 -14.89
N ASP A 486 -35.21 -40.35 -13.56
CA ASP A 486 -36.06 -39.52 -12.68
C ASP A 486 -35.23 -38.83 -11.57
N ALA A 487 -34.08 -38.28 -11.94
CA ALA A 487 -33.25 -37.49 -11.03
C ALA A 487 -33.97 -36.17 -10.68
N LYS A 488 -34.69 -36.17 -9.56
CA LYS A 488 -35.28 -34.96 -8.99
C LYS A 488 -34.15 -34.10 -8.39
N TRP A 489 -34.13 -32.81 -8.72
CA TRP A 489 -33.13 -31.86 -8.23
C TRP A 489 -33.75 -30.97 -7.16
N GLU A 490 -32.97 -30.66 -6.13
CA GLU A 490 -33.33 -29.71 -5.08
C GLU A 490 -32.42 -28.47 -5.14
N PRO A 491 -32.95 -27.25 -5.00
CA PRO A 491 -32.13 -26.05 -4.94
C PRO A 491 -31.11 -26.09 -3.79
N CYS A 492 -29.89 -25.68 -4.08
CA CYS A 492 -28.82 -25.62 -3.10
C CYS A 492 -29.03 -24.42 -2.17
N VAL A 493 -29.37 -24.66 -0.91
CA VAL A 493 -29.67 -23.61 0.10
C VAL A 493 -28.42 -23.06 0.81
N SER A 494 -27.25 -23.64 0.54
CA SER A 494 -26.01 -23.41 1.29
C SER A 494 -24.80 -23.71 0.41
N VAL A 495 -23.98 -22.70 0.12
CA VAL A 495 -22.82 -22.81 -0.78
C VAL A 495 -21.53 -22.45 -0.04
N SER A 496 -20.48 -23.26 -0.19
CA SER A 496 -19.18 -23.01 0.42
C SER A 496 -18.22 -22.26 -0.51
N ILE A 497 -17.30 -21.45 0.03
CA ILE A 497 -16.22 -20.83 -0.77
C ILE A 497 -15.39 -21.88 -1.53
N PRO A 498 -14.97 -23.02 -0.94
CA PRO A 498 -14.31 -24.10 -1.69
C PRO A 498 -15.10 -24.60 -2.90
N SER A 499 -16.44 -24.64 -2.83
CA SER A 499 -17.30 -25.02 -3.97
C SER A 499 -17.18 -24.05 -5.14
N LEU A 500 -16.99 -22.75 -4.90
CA LEU A 500 -16.80 -21.75 -5.96
C LEU A 500 -15.55 -22.04 -6.81
N ARG A 501 -14.47 -22.56 -6.19
CA ARG A 501 -13.19 -22.85 -6.87
C ARG A 501 -13.30 -23.95 -7.94
N ALA A 502 -14.32 -24.80 -7.86
CA ALA A 502 -14.58 -25.85 -8.84
C ALA A 502 -15.31 -25.32 -10.08
N HIS A 503 -15.72 -24.04 -10.08
CA HIS A 503 -16.51 -23.40 -11.12
C HIS A 503 -15.80 -22.14 -11.62
N SER A 504 -16.21 -21.62 -12.78
CA SER A 504 -15.64 -20.39 -13.38
C SER A 504 -15.92 -19.11 -12.59
N LEU A 505 -16.65 -19.20 -11.48
CA LEU A 505 -17.06 -18.08 -10.62
C LEU A 505 -15.97 -17.60 -9.65
N LEU A 506 -14.89 -18.37 -9.46
CA LEU A 506 -13.75 -17.95 -8.64
C LEU A 506 -12.44 -18.62 -9.11
N SER A 507 -11.64 -17.94 -9.93
CA SER A 507 -10.37 -18.49 -10.40
C SER A 507 -9.38 -18.77 -9.26
N ALA A 508 -8.51 -19.76 -9.48
CA ALA A 508 -7.50 -20.18 -8.51
C ALA A 508 -6.56 -19.04 -8.08
N ALA A 509 -6.21 -18.13 -8.99
CA ALA A 509 -5.35 -16.97 -8.70
C ALA A 509 -6.04 -15.95 -7.79
N SER A 510 -7.30 -15.59 -8.08
CA SER A 510 -8.07 -14.67 -7.25
C SER A 510 -8.35 -15.27 -5.87
N TYR A 511 -8.67 -16.57 -5.81
CA TYR A 511 -8.80 -17.32 -4.56
C TYR A 511 -7.51 -17.31 -3.73
N GLU A 512 -6.36 -17.67 -4.33
CA GLU A 512 -5.08 -17.70 -3.63
C GLU A 512 -4.74 -16.32 -3.06
N MET A 513 -5.00 -15.25 -3.82
CA MET A 513 -4.78 -13.88 -3.38
C MET A 513 -5.66 -13.51 -2.18
N MET A 514 -6.96 -13.83 -2.21
CA MET A 514 -7.88 -13.60 -1.07
C MET A 514 -7.50 -14.41 0.17
N SER A 515 -7.04 -15.65 0.01
CA SER A 515 -6.62 -16.53 1.12
C SER A 515 -5.46 -15.97 1.96
N ARG A 516 -4.76 -14.93 1.47
CA ARG A 516 -3.71 -14.20 2.19
C ARG A 516 -4.26 -13.15 3.17
N ALA A 517 -5.58 -12.93 3.24
CA ALA A 517 -6.22 -12.08 4.24
C ALA A 517 -6.85 -12.90 5.38
N GLU A 518 -6.73 -12.41 6.62
CA GLU A 518 -7.26 -13.11 7.81
C GLU A 518 -8.80 -13.14 7.81
N GLU A 519 -9.43 -12.07 7.34
CA GLU A 519 -10.88 -11.96 7.23
C GLU A 519 -11.44 -12.99 6.26
N PHE A 520 -10.81 -13.18 5.10
CA PHE A 520 -11.26 -14.18 4.13
C PHE A 520 -11.10 -15.59 4.68
N ARG A 521 -9.97 -15.89 5.34
CA ARG A 521 -9.76 -17.19 5.99
C ARG A 521 -10.73 -17.47 7.14
N TYR A 522 -11.31 -16.43 7.76
CA TYR A 522 -12.42 -16.58 8.70
C TYR A 522 -13.75 -16.90 7.98
N LEU A 523 -14.00 -16.33 6.80
CA LEU A 523 -15.15 -16.69 5.97
C LEU A 523 -15.04 -18.15 5.50
N GLU A 524 -13.85 -18.63 5.14
CA GLU A 524 -13.63 -20.02 4.74
C GLU A 524 -13.84 -21.07 5.86
N ASP A 525 -13.88 -20.65 7.13
CA ASP A 525 -14.05 -21.56 8.26
C ASP A 525 -15.46 -22.20 8.21
N PRO A 526 -15.60 -23.54 8.21
CA PRO A 526 -16.90 -24.21 8.29
C PRO A 526 -17.75 -23.81 9.51
N ALA A 527 -17.13 -23.27 10.57
CA ALA A 527 -17.85 -22.70 11.71
C ALA A 527 -18.58 -21.37 11.39
N CYS A 528 -18.31 -20.75 10.24
CA CYS A 528 -18.97 -19.54 9.76
C CYS A 528 -20.34 -19.86 9.14
N VAL A 529 -21.28 -20.33 9.98
CA VAL A 529 -22.60 -20.87 9.57
C VAL A 529 -23.46 -19.91 8.75
N TRP A 530 -23.35 -18.59 8.96
CA TRP A 530 -24.16 -17.60 8.23
C TRP A 530 -23.70 -17.35 6.79
N LEU A 531 -22.43 -17.67 6.48
CA LEU A 531 -21.87 -17.35 5.16
C LEU A 531 -22.53 -18.16 4.05
N GLN A 532 -22.73 -19.46 4.29
CA GLN A 532 -23.10 -20.39 3.23
C GLN A 532 -24.53 -20.14 2.70
N PRO A 533 -25.54 -19.85 3.55
CA PRO A 533 -26.87 -19.41 3.10
C PRO A 533 -26.84 -18.03 2.41
N ALA A 534 -26.11 -17.05 2.96
CA ALA A 534 -26.00 -15.72 2.36
C ALA A 534 -25.35 -15.75 0.96
N LEU A 535 -24.31 -16.58 0.78
CA LEU A 535 -23.67 -16.82 -0.51
C LEU A 535 -24.60 -17.56 -1.48
N ALA A 536 -25.33 -18.60 -1.02
CA ALA A 536 -26.31 -19.29 -1.85
C ALA A 536 -27.40 -18.34 -2.36
N LEU A 537 -27.99 -17.52 -1.49
CA LEU A 537 -29.03 -16.55 -1.83
C LEU A 537 -28.55 -15.52 -2.87
N PHE A 538 -27.32 -15.01 -2.72
CA PHE A 538 -26.74 -14.11 -3.72
C PHE A 538 -26.57 -14.80 -5.08
N LEU A 539 -26.07 -16.04 -5.10
CA LEU A 539 -25.84 -16.78 -6.36
C LEU A 539 -27.14 -17.15 -7.08
N HIS A 540 -28.19 -17.52 -6.36
CA HIS A 540 -29.52 -17.77 -6.95
C HIS A 540 -30.13 -16.49 -7.54
N GLY A 541 -30.02 -15.37 -6.82
CA GLY A 541 -30.44 -14.07 -7.35
C GLY A 541 -29.64 -13.69 -8.61
N LEU A 542 -28.32 -13.90 -8.59
CA LEU A 542 -27.43 -13.61 -9.71
C LEU A 542 -27.77 -14.48 -10.93
N PHE A 543 -28.05 -15.78 -10.72
CA PHE A 543 -28.50 -16.71 -11.74
C PHE A 543 -29.84 -16.28 -12.37
N SER A 544 -30.83 -15.92 -11.55
CA SER A 544 -32.13 -15.41 -12.02
C SER A 544 -31.96 -14.10 -12.82
N HIS A 545 -31.06 -13.20 -12.40
CA HIS A 545 -30.75 -11.98 -13.12
C HIS A 545 -30.13 -12.26 -14.51
N VAL A 546 -29.02 -13.00 -14.58
CA VAL A 546 -28.30 -13.23 -15.85
C VAL A 546 -29.03 -14.18 -16.82
N SER A 547 -30.01 -14.93 -16.32
CA SER A 547 -30.89 -15.76 -17.15
C SER A 547 -32.03 -14.95 -17.79
N ARG A 548 -32.34 -13.75 -17.28
CA ARG A 548 -33.43 -12.88 -17.77
C ARG A 548 -32.93 -11.67 -18.56
N ILE A 549 -31.76 -11.16 -18.23
CA ILE A 549 -31.22 -9.90 -18.77
C ILE A 549 -29.88 -10.20 -19.48
N PRO A 550 -29.64 -9.67 -20.70
CA PRO A 550 -28.36 -9.79 -21.38
C PRO A 550 -27.20 -9.35 -20.49
N TRP A 551 -26.06 -10.01 -20.61
CA TRP A 551 -24.92 -9.77 -19.74
C TRP A 551 -24.44 -8.30 -19.79
N VAL A 552 -24.19 -7.71 -18.62
CA VAL A 552 -23.73 -6.33 -18.39
C VAL A 552 -22.48 -6.34 -17.51
N SER A 553 -21.79 -5.20 -17.39
CA SER A 553 -20.51 -5.15 -16.66
C SER A 553 -20.64 -5.58 -15.20
N ALA A 554 -19.53 -6.01 -14.58
CA ALA A 554 -19.53 -6.45 -13.18
C ALA A 554 -20.08 -5.39 -12.18
N PRO A 555 -19.77 -4.08 -12.31
CA PRO A 555 -20.41 -3.03 -11.50
C PRO A 555 -21.94 -2.98 -11.67
N GLU A 556 -22.44 -3.05 -12.90
CA GLU A 556 -23.87 -2.97 -13.21
C GLU A 556 -24.62 -4.22 -12.73
N THR A 557 -24.00 -5.39 -12.89
CA THR A 557 -24.51 -6.67 -12.38
C THR A 557 -24.62 -6.62 -10.86
N TYR A 558 -23.57 -6.20 -10.16
CA TYR A 558 -23.59 -6.09 -8.69
C TYR A 558 -24.60 -5.03 -8.23
N GLN A 559 -24.69 -3.89 -8.92
CA GLN A 559 -25.73 -2.88 -8.69
C GLN A 559 -27.15 -3.46 -8.85
N ALA A 560 -27.40 -4.29 -9.87
CA ALA A 560 -28.68 -4.96 -10.03
C ALA A 560 -28.99 -5.89 -8.85
N MET A 561 -28.00 -6.64 -8.36
CA MET A 561 -28.14 -7.45 -7.15
C MET A 561 -28.50 -6.64 -5.90
N THR A 562 -27.94 -5.44 -5.74
CA THR A 562 -28.29 -4.54 -4.62
C THR A 562 -29.69 -3.91 -4.72
N ARG A 563 -30.36 -4.00 -5.88
CA ARG A 563 -31.76 -3.56 -6.06
C ARG A 563 -32.79 -4.67 -5.84
N MET A 564 -32.35 -5.91 -5.65
CA MET A 564 -33.23 -7.01 -5.25
C MET A 564 -33.30 -7.02 -3.73
N ASP A 565 -34.36 -6.46 -3.13
CA ASP A 565 -34.53 -6.27 -1.67
C ASP A 565 -34.07 -7.47 -0.84
N VAL A 566 -34.41 -8.67 -1.31
CA VAL A 566 -34.12 -9.94 -0.64
C VAL A 566 -32.63 -10.27 -0.64
N VAL A 567 -31.92 -10.03 -1.73
CA VAL A 567 -30.46 -10.18 -1.82
C VAL A 567 -29.77 -9.01 -1.10
N TRP A 568 -30.35 -7.81 -1.15
CA TRP A 568 -29.85 -6.63 -0.48
C TRP A 568 -29.76 -6.79 1.04
N ASN A 569 -30.76 -7.39 1.66
CA ASN A 569 -30.73 -7.74 3.09
C ASN A 569 -29.55 -8.68 3.42
N ALA A 570 -29.29 -9.68 2.57
CA ALA A 570 -28.14 -10.58 2.69
C ALA A 570 -26.80 -9.87 2.50
N LEU A 571 -26.74 -8.81 1.67
CA LEU A 571 -25.54 -7.99 1.51
C LEU A 571 -25.29 -7.10 2.74
N LEU A 572 -26.34 -6.54 3.36
CA LEU A 572 -26.23 -5.65 4.53
C LEU A 572 -25.92 -6.38 5.84
N ARG A 573 -26.63 -7.49 6.10
CA ARG A 573 -26.55 -8.27 7.33
C ARG A 573 -26.54 -9.76 7.00
N PRO A 574 -25.47 -10.27 6.34
CA PRO A 574 -25.37 -11.69 5.99
C PRO A 574 -25.46 -12.61 7.21
N GLU A 575 -25.10 -12.11 8.40
CA GLU A 575 -25.21 -12.82 9.67
C GLU A 575 -26.66 -13.18 10.05
N GLY A 576 -27.65 -12.53 9.43
CA GLY A 576 -29.08 -12.78 9.63
C GLY A 576 -29.73 -13.72 8.63
N VAL A 577 -28.98 -14.29 7.66
CA VAL A 577 -29.54 -15.18 6.64
C VAL A 577 -29.40 -16.65 7.06
N SER A 578 -30.53 -17.34 7.19
CA SER A 578 -30.61 -18.78 7.45
C SER A 578 -30.94 -19.58 6.18
N GLU A 579 -30.72 -20.90 6.20
CA GLU A 579 -31.16 -21.77 5.10
C GLU A 579 -32.68 -21.73 4.88
N ASP A 580 -33.48 -21.50 5.93
CA ASP A 580 -34.94 -21.43 5.83
C ASP A 580 -35.40 -20.16 5.12
N ASP A 581 -34.69 -19.05 5.31
CA ASP A 581 -34.90 -17.84 4.51
C ASP A 581 -34.68 -18.17 3.03
N VAL A 582 -33.54 -18.78 2.68
CA VAL A 582 -33.25 -19.20 1.29
C VAL A 582 -34.37 -20.09 0.73
N ARG A 583 -34.79 -21.14 1.47
CA ARG A 583 -35.90 -22.02 1.07
C ARG A 583 -37.20 -21.25 0.80
N SER A 584 -37.53 -20.27 1.63
CA SER A 584 -38.76 -19.47 1.49
C SER A 584 -38.72 -18.50 0.32
N ILE A 585 -37.53 -18.02 -0.05
CA ILE A 585 -37.29 -17.00 -1.06
C ILE A 585 -37.21 -17.59 -2.47
N LEU A 586 -36.59 -18.77 -2.63
CA LEU A 586 -36.33 -19.36 -3.94
C LEU A 586 -37.56 -19.49 -4.85
N PRO A 587 -38.78 -19.83 -4.37
CA PRO A 587 -39.98 -19.87 -5.21
C PRO A 587 -40.45 -18.49 -5.73
N LEU A 588 -39.87 -17.39 -5.24
CA LEU A 588 -40.20 -16.01 -5.59
C LEU A 588 -39.19 -15.36 -6.56
N MET A 589 -38.08 -16.04 -6.86
CA MET A 589 -36.96 -15.53 -7.69
C MET A 589 -37.12 -15.78 -9.18
#